data_AF-A0A955YH23-F1
#
_entry.id   AF-A0A955YH23-F1
#
_cell.length_a   1.000
_cell.length_b   1.000
_cell.length_c   1.000
_cell.angle_alpha   90.00
_cell.angle_beta   90.00
_cell.angle_gamma   90.00
#
_symmetry.space_group_name_H-M   'P 1'
#
loop_
_entity.id
_entity.type
_entity.pdbx_description
1 polymer ?
#
loop_
_entity_poly.entity_id
_entity_poly.type
_entity_poly.pdbx_seq_one_letter_code
_entity_poly.pdbx_strand_id
1 'polypeptide(L)'
;MVLELPAAPPTRRIFVNRTLNLRSIEAIGFDMDYTLVHYRHEEWEREAYNHVRQRLLDMGWPVGDLEFDPRLAQLGLVVDLELGNVVKANRFGYVTRASHGTRRLDFAEQRKTYSRVLVDVAQHGHWYFLHTLFALSEACLFMQLVDLLDAGRLPRSLGYAGLHRLVRRELDATHMEGTLKAEI
;
A
#
# COMPACT_ATOMS: atom_id res chain seq x y z
N MET A 1 -40.56 26.13 11.36
CA MET A 1 -40.27 25.10 12.38
C MET A 1 -38.98 24.41 11.97
N VAL A 2 -37.85 24.75 12.60
CA VAL A 2 -36.57 24.09 12.31
C VAL A 2 -36.62 22.74 13.03
N LEU A 3 -36.59 21.64 12.28
CA LEU A 3 -36.46 20.30 12.85
C LEU A 3 -35.04 20.19 13.43
N GLU A 4 -34.91 20.30 14.75
CA GLU A 4 -33.68 19.90 15.43
C GLU A 4 -33.58 18.37 15.38
N LEU A 5 -32.84 17.87 14.40
CA LEU A 5 -32.47 16.46 14.35
C LEU A 5 -31.34 16.21 15.35
N PRO A 6 -31.40 15.14 16.15
CA PRO A 6 -30.30 14.78 17.04
C PRO A 6 -29.03 14.52 16.24
N ALA A 7 -27.89 14.93 16.77
CA ALA A 7 -26.60 14.69 16.13
C ALA A 7 -26.39 13.18 15.93
N ALA A 8 -26.08 12.77 14.71
CA ALA A 8 -25.78 11.37 14.41
C ALA A 8 -24.62 10.86 15.29
N PRO A 9 -24.64 9.58 15.73
CA PRO A 9 -23.50 8.99 16.42
C PRO A 9 -22.25 9.08 15.54
N PRO A 10 -21.03 9.18 16.11
CA PRO A 10 -19.81 9.40 15.33
C PRO A 10 -19.63 8.46 14.13
N THR A 11 -20.04 7.19 14.26
CA THR A 11 -19.99 6.16 13.21
C THR A 11 -20.98 6.36 12.05
N ARG A 12 -21.95 7.26 12.19
CA ARG A 12 -22.95 7.59 11.16
C ARG A 12 -22.87 9.04 10.69
N ARG A 13 -21.81 9.78 11.07
CA ARG A 13 -21.60 11.16 10.63
C ARG A 13 -21.03 11.19 9.21
N ILE A 14 -21.41 12.20 8.45
CA ILE A 14 -20.84 12.53 7.14
C ILE A 14 -19.95 13.75 7.33
N PHE A 15 -18.66 13.63 7.01
CA PHE A 15 -17.69 14.73 7.12
C PHE A 15 -17.70 15.59 5.85
N VAL A 16 -17.57 16.90 5.99
CA VAL A 16 -17.71 17.87 4.89
C VAL A 16 -16.43 18.68 4.75
N ASN A 17 -15.73 18.50 3.62
CA ASN A 17 -14.57 19.34 3.26
C ASN A 17 -15.00 20.58 2.46
N ARG A 18 -16.04 20.47 1.64
CA ARG A 18 -16.62 21.55 0.83
C ARG A 18 -18.13 21.45 0.87
N THR A 19 -18.81 22.60 0.87
CA THR A 19 -20.28 22.66 0.83
C THR A 19 -20.80 21.94 -0.40
N LEU A 20 -21.75 21.02 -0.20
CA LEU A 20 -22.45 20.28 -1.26
C LEU A 20 -23.96 20.42 -1.05
N ASN A 21 -24.66 20.94 -2.07
CA ASN A 21 -26.12 21.02 -2.04
C ASN A 21 -26.74 19.74 -2.59
N LEU A 22 -27.18 18.84 -1.72
CA LEU A 22 -27.78 17.56 -2.14
C LEU A 22 -29.09 17.73 -2.94
N ARG A 23 -29.77 18.88 -2.86
CA ARG A 23 -30.98 19.14 -3.68
C ARG A 23 -30.70 19.27 -5.18
N SER A 24 -29.48 19.62 -5.57
CA SER A 24 -29.11 19.78 -6.98
C SER A 24 -28.47 18.52 -7.58
N ILE A 25 -28.44 17.41 -6.85
CA ILE A 25 -27.85 16.15 -7.31
C ILE A 25 -28.94 15.27 -7.91
N GLU A 26 -28.83 14.98 -9.22
CA GLU A 26 -29.81 14.17 -9.96
C GLU A 26 -29.42 12.69 -10.06
N ALA A 27 -28.14 12.38 -9.90
CA ALA A 27 -27.61 11.02 -9.98
C ALA A 27 -26.52 10.80 -8.92
N ILE A 28 -26.46 9.57 -8.41
CA ILE A 28 -25.41 9.12 -7.49
C ILE A 28 -24.79 7.87 -8.10
N GLY A 29 -23.52 7.97 -8.48
CA GLY A 29 -22.72 6.83 -8.90
C GLY A 29 -22.08 6.18 -7.68
N PHE A 30 -22.09 4.85 -7.65
CA PHE A 30 -21.38 4.07 -6.64
C PHE A 30 -20.29 3.25 -7.31
N ASP A 31 -19.09 3.31 -6.72
CA ASP A 31 -18.10 2.27 -6.93
C ASP A 31 -18.52 0.99 -6.19
N MET A 32 -18.03 -0.17 -6.62
CA MET A 32 -18.43 -1.46 -6.04
C MET A 32 -17.53 -1.82 -4.87
N ASP A 33 -16.24 -2.02 -5.14
CA ASP A 33 -15.29 -2.59 -4.20
C ASP A 33 -14.91 -1.57 -3.11
N TYR A 34 -15.03 -1.97 -1.85
CA TYR A 34 -14.83 -1.10 -0.67
C TYR A 34 -15.74 0.14 -0.58
N THR A 35 -16.76 0.25 -1.43
CA THR A 35 -17.78 1.31 -1.38
C THR A 35 -19.17 0.74 -1.13
N LEU A 36 -19.65 -0.19 -1.96
CA LEU A 36 -20.89 -0.94 -1.72
C LEU A 36 -20.62 -2.29 -1.09
N VAL A 37 -19.56 -2.95 -1.53
CA VAL A 37 -19.16 -4.29 -1.08
C VAL A 37 -17.93 -4.13 -0.19
N HIS A 38 -18.04 -4.54 1.07
CA HIS A 38 -16.92 -4.51 2.00
C HIS A 38 -16.32 -5.90 2.14
N TYR A 39 -15.02 -6.02 1.85
CA TYR A 39 -14.27 -7.25 2.06
C TYR A 39 -13.60 -7.26 3.42
N ARG A 40 -13.34 -8.47 3.93
CA ARG A 40 -12.40 -8.66 5.04
C ARG A 40 -10.98 -8.50 4.51
N HIS A 41 -10.56 -7.24 4.36
CA HIS A 41 -9.32 -6.89 3.67
C HIS A 41 -8.09 -7.63 4.19
N GLU A 42 -7.95 -7.88 5.49
CA GLU A 42 -6.81 -8.62 6.03
C GLU A 42 -6.76 -10.08 5.55
N GLU A 43 -7.91 -10.75 5.43
CA GLU A 43 -8.00 -12.12 4.92
C GLU A 43 -7.68 -12.12 3.41
N TRP A 44 -8.28 -11.18 2.67
CA TRP A 44 -8.03 -11.01 1.23
C TRP A 44 -6.56 -10.73 0.90
N GLU A 45 -5.94 -9.78 1.60
CA GLU A 45 -4.53 -9.41 1.38
C GLU A 45 -3.57 -10.54 1.78
N ARG A 46 -3.93 -11.33 2.80
CA ARG A 46 -3.15 -12.50 3.19
C ARG A 46 -3.14 -13.55 2.09
N GLU A 47 -4.29 -13.84 1.49
CA GLU A 47 -4.34 -14.80 0.39
C GLU A 47 -3.62 -14.29 -0.85
N ALA A 48 -3.83 -13.02 -1.23
CA ALA A 48 -3.08 -12.39 -2.32
C ALA A 48 -1.56 -12.49 -2.10
N TYR A 49 -1.09 -12.19 -0.88
CA TYR A 49 0.30 -12.37 -0.49
C TYR A 49 0.77 -13.83 -0.63
N ASN A 50 -0.01 -14.79 -0.12
CA ASN A 50 0.35 -16.22 -0.15
C ASN A 50 0.49 -16.74 -1.59
N HIS A 51 -0.43 -16.37 -2.49
CA HIS A 51 -0.34 -16.74 -3.90
C HIS A 51 0.93 -16.21 -4.55
N VAL A 52 1.26 -14.95 -4.32
CA VAL A 52 2.49 -14.37 -4.88
C VAL A 52 3.73 -15.00 -4.26
N ARG A 53 3.75 -15.24 -2.95
CA ARG A 53 4.84 -15.98 -2.28
C ARG A 53 5.03 -17.36 -2.91
N GLN A 54 3.94 -18.08 -3.18
CA GLN A 54 4.02 -19.40 -3.81
C GLN A 54 4.60 -19.32 -5.23
N ARG A 55 4.18 -18.36 -6.05
CA ARG A 55 4.77 -18.17 -7.38
C ARG A 55 6.26 -17.83 -7.32
N LEU A 56 6.68 -17.01 -6.37
CA LEU A 56 8.10 -16.71 -6.15
C LEU A 56 8.89 -17.95 -5.70
N LEU A 57 8.32 -18.80 -4.84
CA LEU A 57 8.89 -20.10 -4.49
C LEU A 57 9.07 -20.99 -5.72
N ASP A 58 8.07 -21.05 -6.59
CA ASP A 58 8.11 -21.83 -7.83
C ASP A 58 9.19 -21.31 -8.81
N MET A 59 9.50 -20.00 -8.74
CA MET A 59 10.63 -19.37 -9.44
C MET A 59 11.99 -19.61 -8.76
N GLY A 60 12.03 -20.34 -7.64
CA GLY A 60 13.23 -20.66 -6.87
C GLY A 60 13.69 -19.55 -5.92
N TRP A 61 12.83 -18.58 -5.60
CA TRP A 61 13.19 -17.51 -4.66
C TRP A 61 13.12 -17.98 -3.20
N PRO A 62 14.04 -17.54 -2.33
CA PRO A 62 14.12 -18.02 -0.96
C PRO A 62 13.14 -17.29 -0.02
N VAL A 63 11.84 -17.39 -0.33
CA VAL A 63 10.75 -16.64 0.34
C VAL A 63 9.85 -17.52 1.24
N GLY A 64 10.20 -18.79 1.43
CA GLY A 64 9.33 -19.77 2.10
C GLY A 64 8.99 -19.45 3.55
N ASP A 65 9.91 -18.78 4.24
CA ASP A 65 9.73 -18.38 5.64
C ASP A 65 9.04 -17.01 5.79
N LEU A 66 8.66 -16.36 4.68
CA LEU A 66 8.01 -15.05 4.75
C LEU A 66 6.51 -15.18 5.01
N GLU A 67 6.01 -14.33 5.90
CA GLU A 67 4.60 -14.27 6.29
C GLU A 67 4.04 -12.86 6.08
N PHE A 68 2.76 -12.79 5.74
CA PHE A 68 2.05 -11.51 5.67
C PHE A 68 1.86 -10.90 7.08
N ASP A 69 2.47 -9.73 7.31
CA ASP A 69 2.27 -8.91 8.51
C ASP A 69 1.56 -7.58 8.15
N PRO A 70 0.26 -7.43 8.47
CA PRO A 70 -0.50 -6.23 8.14
C PRO A 70 -0.03 -4.96 8.89
N ARG A 71 0.91 -5.09 9.85
CA ARG A 71 1.44 -3.95 10.61
C ARG A 71 2.63 -3.28 9.94
N LEU A 72 3.22 -3.91 8.90
CA LEU A 72 4.39 -3.37 8.20
C LEU A 72 4.05 -2.15 7.33
N ALA A 73 2.86 -2.13 6.75
CA ALA A 73 2.41 -1.07 5.87
C ALA A 73 0.98 -0.61 6.23
N GLN A 74 0.64 0.59 5.78
CA GLN A 74 -0.71 1.14 5.87
C GLN A 74 -1.01 1.95 4.63
N LEU A 75 -2.30 2.22 4.37
CA LEU A 75 -2.69 3.16 3.34
C LEU A 75 -2.06 4.54 3.53
N GLY A 76 -1.74 5.16 2.40
CA GLY A 76 -1.20 6.50 2.33
C GLY A 76 0.31 6.59 2.51
N LEU A 77 1.03 5.47 2.62
CA LEU A 77 2.50 5.47 2.54
C LEU A 77 2.95 5.57 1.08
N VAL A 78 4.23 5.92 0.91
CA VAL A 78 4.86 6.04 -0.40
C VAL A 78 6.10 5.15 -0.42
N VAL A 79 6.28 4.38 -1.48
CA VAL A 79 7.48 3.59 -1.74
C VAL A 79 8.49 4.46 -2.50
N ASP A 80 9.70 4.51 -1.98
CA ASP A 80 10.89 5.03 -2.62
C ASP A 80 11.57 3.90 -3.39
N LEU A 81 11.40 3.90 -4.71
CA LEU A 81 11.91 2.85 -5.59
C LEU A 81 13.41 3.00 -5.88
N GLU A 82 14.02 4.13 -5.54
CA GLU A 82 15.46 4.35 -5.69
C GLU A 82 16.22 3.79 -4.49
N LEU A 83 15.66 3.94 -3.28
CA LEU A 83 16.32 3.57 -2.03
C LEU A 83 15.76 2.32 -1.35
N GLY A 84 14.69 1.72 -1.87
CA GLY A 84 14.08 0.52 -1.26
C GLY A 84 13.37 0.83 0.06
N ASN A 85 12.91 2.08 0.22
CA ASN A 85 12.29 2.54 1.45
C ASN A 85 10.78 2.66 1.32
N VAL A 86 10.09 2.55 2.44
CA VAL A 86 8.68 2.94 2.57
C VAL A 86 8.60 4.12 3.53
N VAL A 87 8.02 5.23 3.07
CA VAL A 87 8.03 6.51 3.77
C VAL A 87 6.62 7.02 4.06
N LYS A 88 6.49 7.73 5.17
CA LYS A 88 5.31 8.53 5.51
C LYS A 88 5.62 10.00 5.33
N ALA A 89 5.04 10.61 4.30
CA ALA A 89 5.16 12.03 4.05
C ALA A 89 3.99 12.82 4.67
N ASN A 90 4.23 14.10 5.00
CA ASN A 90 3.16 15.04 5.30
C ASN A 90 2.59 15.67 4.02
N ARG A 91 1.58 16.55 4.15
CA ARG A 91 0.93 17.23 3.01
C ARG A 91 1.85 18.10 2.15
N PHE A 92 3.07 18.38 2.61
CA PHE A 92 4.07 19.18 1.89
C PHE A 92 5.21 18.30 1.34
N GLY A 93 5.10 16.98 1.43
CA GLY A 93 6.09 16.04 0.92
C GLY A 93 7.26 15.74 1.88
N TYR A 94 7.30 16.33 3.08
CA TYR A 94 8.38 16.03 4.03
C TYR A 94 8.20 14.64 4.65
N VAL A 95 9.26 13.83 4.60
CA VAL A 95 9.30 12.52 5.24
C VAL A 95 9.33 12.67 6.75
N THR A 96 8.31 12.12 7.40
CA THR A 96 8.15 12.11 8.86
C THR A 96 8.58 10.80 9.50
N ARG A 97 8.48 9.68 8.75
CA ARG A 97 8.92 8.34 9.13
C ARG A 97 9.39 7.59 7.89
N ALA A 98 10.36 6.70 8.05
CA ALA A 98 10.82 5.82 6.98
C ALA A 98 11.20 4.44 7.52
N SER A 99 11.05 3.42 6.68
CA SER A 99 11.63 2.09 6.87
C SER A 99 12.39 1.68 5.61
N HIS A 100 13.52 0.99 5.77
CA HIS A 100 14.26 0.34 4.71
C HIS A 100 14.02 -1.16 4.84
N GLY A 101 13.39 -1.74 3.82
CA GLY A 101 12.77 -3.06 3.98
C GLY A 101 11.87 -3.09 5.22
N THR A 102 12.03 -4.08 6.09
CA THR A 102 11.24 -4.18 7.34
C THR A 102 11.83 -3.38 8.52
N ARG A 103 13.03 -2.83 8.37
CA ARG A 103 13.73 -2.09 9.43
C ARG A 103 13.36 -0.62 9.41
N ARG A 104 12.89 -0.08 10.54
CA ARG A 104 12.69 1.36 10.70
C ARG A 104 14.02 2.11 10.68
N LEU A 105 14.07 3.24 9.98
CA LEU A 105 15.19 4.17 10.06
C LEU A 105 15.10 4.92 11.38
N ASP A 106 16.24 5.12 12.03
CA ASP A 106 16.31 6.06 13.13
C ASP A 106 16.24 7.51 12.64
N PHE A 107 16.14 8.45 13.58
CA PHE A 107 16.01 9.86 13.24
C PHE A 107 17.25 10.41 12.50
N ALA A 108 18.45 9.95 12.82
CA ALA A 108 19.68 10.41 12.19
C ALA A 108 19.80 9.89 10.75
N GLU A 109 19.51 8.60 10.55
CA GLU A 109 19.42 7.95 9.24
C GLU A 109 18.37 8.64 8.37
N GLN A 110 17.14 8.80 8.88
CA GLN A 110 16.06 9.46 8.14
C GLN A 110 16.43 10.89 7.77
N ARG A 111 17.01 11.67 8.69
CA ARG A 111 17.40 13.06 8.42
C ARG A 111 18.52 13.12 7.38
N LYS A 112 19.51 12.23 7.46
CA LYS A 112 20.59 12.15 6.47
C LYS A 112 20.02 11.86 5.08
N THR A 113 19.08 10.93 4.97
CA THR A 113 18.50 10.50 3.70
C THR A 113 17.51 11.51 3.12
N TYR A 114 16.61 12.06 3.95
CA TYR A 114 15.43 12.77 3.46
C TYR A 114 15.35 14.27 3.82
N SER A 115 16.34 14.86 4.51
CA SER A 115 16.25 16.29 4.91
C SER A 115 16.14 17.29 3.76
N ARG A 116 16.55 16.91 2.54
CA ARG A 116 16.52 17.74 1.33
C ARG A 116 15.71 17.11 0.20
N VAL A 117 14.94 16.07 0.51
CA VAL A 117 14.13 15.33 -0.45
C VAL A 117 12.67 15.55 -0.09
N LEU A 118 11.90 16.00 -1.07
CA LEU A 118 10.45 16.05 -0.96
C LEU A 118 9.88 14.89 -1.75
N VAL A 119 8.92 14.20 -1.14
CA VAL A 119 8.13 13.20 -1.84
C VAL A 119 7.23 13.90 -2.83
N ASP A 120 7.41 13.58 -4.11
CA ASP A 120 6.57 14.04 -5.21
C ASP A 120 5.98 12.83 -5.96
N VAL A 121 4.75 12.49 -5.64
CA VAL A 121 4.05 11.34 -6.26
C VAL A 121 3.77 11.54 -7.76
N ALA A 122 3.95 12.75 -8.30
CA ALA A 122 3.90 13.01 -9.73
C ALA A 122 5.20 12.59 -10.46
N GLN A 123 6.32 12.43 -9.73
CA GLN A 123 7.57 11.90 -10.28
C GLN A 123 7.47 10.38 -10.43
N HIS A 124 6.76 9.95 -11.48
CA HIS A 124 6.58 8.55 -11.82
C HIS A 124 7.93 7.82 -11.96
N GLY A 125 7.99 6.59 -11.45
CA GLY A 125 9.18 5.73 -11.51
C GLY A 125 10.14 5.86 -10.32
N HIS A 126 10.08 6.97 -9.58
CA HIS A 126 10.79 7.12 -8.30
C HIS A 126 9.84 6.83 -7.14
N TRP A 127 8.73 7.56 -7.06
CA TRP A 127 7.77 7.43 -5.97
C TRP A 127 6.56 6.61 -6.40
N TYR A 128 6.13 5.69 -5.53
CA TYR A 128 4.90 4.93 -5.74
C TYR A 128 3.95 5.06 -4.54
N PHE A 129 2.72 5.50 -4.80
CA PHE A 129 1.75 5.81 -3.75
C PHE A 129 0.81 4.63 -3.46
N LEU A 130 0.79 4.16 -2.20
CA LEU A 130 -0.10 3.10 -1.73
C LEU A 130 -1.49 3.67 -1.43
N HIS A 131 -2.37 3.65 -2.43
CA HIS A 131 -3.68 4.32 -2.38
C HIS A 131 -4.88 3.36 -2.34
N THR A 132 -4.68 2.08 -2.61
CA THR A 132 -5.73 1.05 -2.56
C THR A 132 -5.48 0.09 -1.42
N LEU A 133 -6.55 -0.46 -0.81
CA LEU A 133 -6.42 -1.48 0.24
C LEU A 133 -5.72 -2.75 -0.28
N PHE A 134 -5.77 -2.97 -1.59
CA PHE A 134 -5.08 -4.05 -2.29
C PHE A 134 -3.55 -3.89 -2.36
N ALA A 135 -3.01 -2.73 -1.98
CA ALA A 135 -1.57 -2.47 -2.03
C ALA A 135 -0.85 -2.85 -0.72
N LEU A 136 -1.54 -3.43 0.27
CA LEU A 136 -0.93 -3.77 1.56
C LEU A 136 -0.07 -5.02 1.46
N SER A 137 -0.56 -6.05 0.77
CA SER A 137 0.19 -7.24 0.40
C SER A 137 1.42 -6.89 -0.46
N GLU A 138 1.25 -5.99 -1.44
CA GLU A 138 2.33 -5.43 -2.28
C GLU A 138 3.44 -4.83 -1.42
N ALA A 139 3.08 -3.91 -0.53
CA ALA A 139 4.05 -3.22 0.32
C ALA A 139 4.74 -4.16 1.31
N CYS A 140 3.98 -5.05 1.95
CA CYS A 140 4.53 -6.04 2.88
C CYS A 140 5.58 -6.92 2.19
N LEU A 141 5.22 -7.48 1.04
CA LEU A 141 6.12 -8.35 0.28
C LEU A 141 7.33 -7.58 -0.24
N PHE A 142 7.12 -6.39 -0.80
CA PHE A 142 8.22 -5.53 -1.25
C PHE A 142 9.23 -5.26 -0.12
N MET A 143 8.77 -4.87 1.07
CA MET A 143 9.64 -4.59 2.22
C MET A 143 10.47 -5.81 2.63
N GLN A 144 9.88 -6.99 2.68
CA GLN A 144 10.60 -8.22 3.03
C GLN A 144 11.59 -8.65 1.94
N LEU A 145 11.23 -8.45 0.68
CA LEU A 145 12.10 -8.76 -0.44
C LEU A 145 13.29 -7.78 -0.53
N VAL A 146 13.12 -6.52 -0.11
CA VAL A 146 14.24 -5.58 0.05
C VAL A 146 15.25 -6.15 1.05
N ASP A 147 14.81 -6.67 2.20
CA ASP A 147 15.70 -7.30 3.18
C ASP A 147 16.48 -8.50 2.57
N LEU A 148 15.81 -9.32 1.75
CA LEU A 148 16.46 -10.44 1.07
C LEU A 148 17.47 -9.99 0.01
N LEU A 149 17.14 -8.92 -0.73
CA LEU A 149 18.04 -8.33 -1.73
C LEU A 149 19.31 -7.80 -1.07
N ASP A 150 19.17 -7.09 0.03
CA ASP A 150 20.28 -6.52 0.79
C ASP A 150 21.14 -7.60 1.47
N ALA A 151 20.52 -8.69 1.92
CA ALA A 151 21.21 -9.87 2.40
C ALA A 151 21.94 -10.66 1.28
N GLY A 152 21.83 -10.24 0.01
CA GLY A 152 22.45 -10.91 -1.13
C GLY A 152 21.79 -12.24 -1.50
N ARG A 153 20.56 -12.48 -1.03
CA ARG A 153 19.78 -13.70 -1.32
C ARG A 153 19.01 -13.60 -2.64
N LEU A 154 18.97 -12.41 -3.25
CA LEU A 154 18.36 -12.14 -4.56
C LEU A 154 19.37 -11.50 -5.51
N PRO A 155 19.17 -11.59 -6.84
CA PRO A 155 20.05 -10.96 -7.81
C PRO A 155 20.10 -9.43 -7.67
N ARG A 156 21.28 -8.87 -7.42
CA ARG A 156 21.48 -7.41 -7.28
C ARG A 156 21.12 -6.61 -8.53
N SER A 157 21.17 -7.24 -9.71
CA SER A 157 20.80 -6.61 -10.99
C SER A 157 19.32 -6.21 -11.07
N LEU A 158 18.47 -6.73 -10.19
CA LEU A 158 17.05 -6.39 -10.14
C LEU A 158 16.84 -4.93 -9.69
N GLY A 159 17.59 -4.49 -8.68
CA GLY A 159 17.34 -3.24 -7.94
C GLY A 159 15.96 -3.19 -7.27
N TYR A 160 15.70 -2.15 -6.48
CA TYR A 160 14.41 -2.02 -5.79
C TYR A 160 13.26 -1.71 -6.75
N ALA A 161 13.48 -0.87 -7.76
CA ALA A 161 12.47 -0.59 -8.78
C ALA A 161 12.10 -1.83 -9.62
N GLY A 162 13.06 -2.73 -9.91
CA GLY A 162 12.78 -4.00 -10.56
C GLY A 162 12.02 -4.96 -9.66
N LEU A 163 12.39 -5.00 -8.37
CA LEU A 163 11.72 -5.79 -7.36
C LEU A 163 10.24 -5.41 -7.22
N HIS A 164 9.97 -4.11 -7.09
CA HIS A 164 8.62 -3.59 -7.02
C HIS A 164 7.79 -3.93 -8.26
N ARG A 165 8.35 -3.74 -9.46
CA ARG A 165 7.67 -4.10 -10.72
C ARG A 165 7.33 -5.58 -10.80
N LEU A 166 8.21 -6.44 -10.29
CA LEU A 166 7.98 -7.88 -10.24
C LEU A 166 6.83 -8.21 -9.29
N VAL A 167 6.87 -7.72 -8.04
CA VAL A 167 5.80 -7.92 -7.07
C VAL A 167 4.45 -7.48 -7.63
N ARG A 168 4.40 -6.28 -8.20
CA ARG A 168 3.18 -5.73 -8.77
C ARG A 168 2.62 -6.57 -9.90
N ARG A 169 3.47 -7.01 -10.83
CA ARG A 169 3.05 -7.88 -11.94
C ARG A 169 2.41 -9.18 -11.41
N GLU A 170 3.02 -9.79 -10.40
CA GLU A 170 2.50 -11.04 -9.83
C GLU A 170 1.18 -10.82 -9.07
N LEU A 171 1.02 -9.70 -8.35
CA LEU A 171 -0.23 -9.35 -7.69
C LEU A 171 -1.34 -9.02 -8.68
N ASP A 172 -1.05 -8.23 -9.72
CA ASP A 172 -2.02 -7.90 -10.76
C ASP A 172 -2.56 -9.17 -11.44
N ALA A 173 -1.67 -10.14 -11.74
CA ALA A 173 -2.07 -11.44 -12.27
C ALA A 173 -2.93 -12.23 -11.27
N THR A 174 -2.60 -12.19 -9.98
CA THR A 174 -3.35 -12.87 -8.91
C THR A 174 -4.76 -12.27 -8.73
N HIS A 175 -4.90 -10.94 -8.80
CA HIS A 175 -6.20 -10.26 -8.72
C HIS A 175 -7.05 -10.45 -10.00
N MET A 176 -6.42 -10.56 -11.17
CA MET A 176 -7.10 -10.77 -12.45
C MET A 176 -7.52 -12.22 -12.69
N GLU A 177 -6.75 -13.20 -12.23
CA GLU A 177 -7.01 -14.62 -12.50
C GLU A 177 -8.29 -15.16 -11.86
N GLY A 178 -8.96 -14.38 -11.00
CA GLY A 178 -10.28 -14.74 -10.45
C GLY A 178 -10.25 -15.90 -9.46
N THR A 179 -9.09 -16.52 -9.24
CA THR A 179 -8.84 -17.54 -8.21
C THR A 179 -9.17 -17.00 -6.81
N LEU A 180 -8.72 -15.79 -6.48
CA LEU A 180 -9.08 -15.14 -5.21
C LEU A 180 -10.59 -14.87 -5.07
N LYS A 181 -11.29 -14.61 -6.17
CA LYS A 181 -12.75 -14.39 -6.16
C LYS A 181 -13.55 -15.69 -6.04
N ALA A 182 -12.93 -16.84 -6.33
CA ALA A 182 -13.57 -18.15 -6.23
C ALA A 182 -13.38 -18.78 -4.83
N GLU A 183 -12.36 -18.35 -4.09
CA GLU A 183 -12.00 -18.87 -2.77
C GLU A 183 -12.65 -18.11 -1.61
N ILE A 184 -13.24 -16.94 -1.87
CA ILE A 184 -13.75 -15.98 -0.86
C ILE A 184 -15.21 -15.61 -1.14
#